data_AF-A0A1F3C4Z8-F1
#
_entry.id   AF-A0A1F3C4Z8-F1
#
_cell.length_a   1.000
_cell.length_b   1.000
_cell.length_c   1.000
_cell.angle_alpha   90.00
_cell.angle_beta   90.00
_cell.angle_gamma   90.00
#
_symmetry.space_group_name_H-M   'P 1'
#
loop_
_entity.id
_entity.type
_entity.pdbx_description
1 polymer ?
#
loop_
_entity_poly.entity_id
_entity_poly.type
_entity_poly.pdbx_seq_one_letter_code
_entity_poly.pdbx_strand_id
1 'polypeptide(L)'
;MADVRAAVRHADAVVVSLHWGDEYQRQPREADVTLAHRLADAGALIVLGHHPHVLQPIELYPSADGRIALIAYSLGNFISNQSRNFVQGITAEEVAATRDGVLLRTEIARRDYGRGVVRVELSHADWLPLWTENDTADPERRARSTTRPAIQVVSVDRALARVRAQLAALPDPVPSGQEAHYVKLRKREELYLSRRTAIAAVLGEDLQNEAPPEPPPTSPRGSAAPSPRH
;
A
#
# COMPACT_ATOMS: atom_id res chain seq x y z
N MET A 1 2.01 -24.26 3.68
CA MET A 1 2.98 -24.54 2.59
C MET A 1 2.47 -25.54 1.57
N ALA A 2 1.98 -26.72 2.00
CA ALA A 2 1.44 -27.73 1.09
C ALA A 2 0.30 -27.17 0.21
N ASP A 3 -0.59 -26.38 0.81
CA ASP A 3 -1.73 -25.76 0.10
C ASP A 3 -1.28 -24.75 -0.96
N VAL A 4 -0.28 -23.92 -0.65
CA VAL A 4 0.30 -22.98 -1.64
C VAL A 4 0.90 -23.76 -2.82
N ARG A 5 1.72 -24.76 -2.55
CA ARG A 5 2.28 -25.62 -3.61
C ARG A 5 1.21 -26.37 -4.40
N ALA A 6 0.09 -26.69 -3.78
CA ALA A 6 -1.05 -27.28 -4.48
C ALA A 6 -1.72 -26.27 -5.40
N ALA A 7 -2.01 -25.06 -4.91
CA ALA A 7 -2.61 -23.98 -5.67
C ALA A 7 -1.78 -23.59 -6.91
N VAL A 8 -0.45 -23.51 -6.76
CA VAL A 8 0.48 -23.20 -7.86
C VAL A 8 0.37 -24.16 -9.05
N ARG A 9 -0.01 -25.42 -8.82
CA ARG A 9 -0.19 -26.39 -9.92
C ARG A 9 -1.47 -26.16 -10.73
N HIS A 10 -2.38 -25.32 -10.23
CA HIS A 10 -3.72 -25.12 -10.79
C HIS A 10 -4.03 -23.65 -11.09
N ALA A 11 -3.09 -22.73 -10.84
CA ALA A 11 -3.28 -21.30 -11.00
C ALA A 11 -2.05 -20.61 -11.57
N ASP A 12 -2.28 -19.60 -12.41
CA ASP A 12 -1.24 -18.74 -12.99
C ASP A 12 -0.57 -17.85 -11.93
N ALA A 13 -1.33 -17.41 -10.93
CA ALA A 13 -0.85 -16.63 -9.80
C ALA A 13 -1.56 -17.06 -8.51
N VAL A 14 -0.82 -17.08 -7.40
CA VAL A 14 -1.36 -17.41 -6.08
C VAL A 14 -1.23 -16.21 -5.15
N VAL A 15 -2.35 -15.77 -4.60
CA VAL A 15 -2.41 -14.73 -3.56
C VAL A 15 -2.81 -15.40 -2.25
N VAL A 16 -2.03 -15.16 -1.19
CA VAL A 16 -2.30 -15.69 0.14
C VAL A 16 -2.72 -14.54 1.04
N SER A 17 -3.84 -14.68 1.75
CA SER A 17 -4.28 -13.71 2.76
C SER A 17 -4.23 -14.32 4.15
N LEU A 18 -3.69 -13.57 5.12
CA LEU A 18 -3.43 -14.05 6.48
C LEU A 18 -3.87 -13.05 7.53
N HIS A 19 -4.44 -13.59 8.59
CA HIS A 19 -4.75 -12.87 9.82
C HIS A 19 -3.65 -13.15 10.84
N TRP A 20 -2.78 -12.17 11.13
CA TRP A 20 -1.56 -12.37 11.93
C TRP A 20 -1.04 -11.10 12.60
N GLY A 21 0.14 -11.15 13.21
CA GLY A 21 0.73 -10.01 13.90
C GLY A 21 0.09 -9.74 15.25
N ASP A 22 0.57 -8.69 15.91
CA ASP A 22 0.07 -8.22 17.19
C ASP A 22 -0.62 -6.86 16.99
N GLU A 23 -1.72 -6.63 17.71
CA GLU A 23 -2.48 -5.39 17.59
C GLU A 23 -1.60 -4.16 17.87
N TYR A 24 -1.73 -3.16 17.01
CA TYR A 24 -1.09 -1.84 17.07
C TYR A 24 0.44 -1.85 16.97
N GLN A 25 1.06 -2.99 16.69
CA GLN A 25 2.50 -3.07 16.42
C GLN A 25 2.81 -2.65 14.98
N ARG A 26 3.64 -1.60 14.84
CA ARG A 26 4.03 -1.03 13.54
C ARG A 26 5.07 -1.86 12.77
N GLN A 27 5.63 -2.88 13.41
CA GLN A 27 6.57 -3.82 12.79
C GLN A 27 6.00 -5.25 12.90
N PRO A 28 6.15 -6.08 11.84
CA PRO A 28 5.75 -7.48 11.89
C PRO A 28 6.63 -8.24 12.87
N ARG A 29 6.11 -9.33 13.43
CA ARG A 29 6.93 -10.25 14.23
C ARG A 29 7.86 -11.03 13.30
N GLU A 30 9.02 -11.43 13.81
CA GLU A 30 9.96 -12.28 13.05
C GLU A 30 9.31 -13.58 12.55
N ALA A 31 8.37 -14.13 13.33
CA ALA A 31 7.61 -15.32 12.93
C ALA A 31 6.70 -15.07 11.72
N ASP A 32 6.09 -13.89 11.62
CA ASP A 32 5.22 -13.51 10.49
C ASP A 32 6.07 -13.27 9.24
N VAL A 33 7.23 -12.60 9.38
CA VAL A 33 8.24 -12.43 8.31
C VAL A 33 8.70 -13.79 7.78
N THR A 34 9.14 -14.68 8.68
CA THR A 34 9.57 -16.03 8.33
C THR A 34 8.47 -16.82 7.63
N LEU A 35 7.22 -16.69 8.09
CA LEU A 35 6.09 -17.36 7.45
C LEU A 35 5.82 -16.80 6.05
N ALA A 36 5.87 -15.48 5.88
CA ALA A 36 5.65 -14.80 4.61
C ALA A 36 6.68 -15.23 3.55
N HIS A 37 7.97 -15.23 3.90
CA HIS A 37 9.04 -15.70 3.02
C HIS A 37 8.83 -17.16 2.60
N ARG A 38 8.49 -18.03 3.56
CA ARG A 38 8.20 -19.44 3.25
C ARG A 38 7.01 -19.63 2.31
N LEU A 39 6.00 -18.75 2.38
CA LEU A 39 4.85 -18.77 1.46
C LEU A 39 5.25 -18.29 0.06
N ALA A 40 6.05 -17.23 -0.02
CA ALA A 40 6.61 -16.73 -1.27
C ALA A 40 7.46 -17.82 -1.97
N ASP A 41 8.38 -18.43 -1.23
CA ASP A 41 9.21 -19.56 -1.68
C ASP A 41 8.39 -20.79 -2.07
N ALA A 42 7.22 -20.98 -1.45
CA ALA A 42 6.31 -22.05 -1.81
C ALA A 42 5.49 -21.78 -3.09
N GLY A 43 5.56 -20.55 -3.64
CA GLY A 43 4.93 -20.19 -4.89
C GLY A 43 3.99 -18.99 -4.84
N ALA A 44 3.70 -18.42 -3.66
CA ALA A 44 2.82 -17.25 -3.57
C ALA A 44 3.44 -16.05 -4.30
N LEU A 45 2.67 -15.42 -5.18
CA LEU A 45 3.07 -14.20 -5.88
C LEU A 45 2.83 -12.97 -4.98
N ILE A 46 1.75 -13.01 -4.19
CA ILE A 46 1.40 -11.94 -3.25
C ILE A 46 1.00 -12.55 -1.91
N VAL A 47 1.50 -11.99 -0.81
CA VAL A 47 1.09 -12.31 0.56
C VAL A 47 0.50 -11.06 1.20
N LEU A 48 -0.76 -11.13 1.64
CA LEU A 48 -1.53 -10.03 2.21
C LEU A 48 -1.87 -10.32 3.67
N GLY A 49 -1.17 -9.66 4.57
CA GLY A 49 -1.44 -9.67 6.00
C GLY A 49 -2.47 -8.61 6.41
N HIS A 50 -3.23 -8.93 7.46
CA HIS A 50 -4.10 -8.01 8.19
C HIS A 50 -4.20 -8.47 9.65
N HIS A 51 -4.92 -7.69 10.48
CA HIS A 51 -5.14 -7.81 11.94
C HIS A 51 -4.44 -6.76 12.83
N PRO A 52 -3.20 -6.29 12.55
CA PRO A 52 -2.53 -5.33 13.45
C PRO A 52 -3.26 -4.00 13.64
N HIS A 53 -4.29 -3.69 12.83
CA HIS A 53 -5.05 -2.44 12.88
C HIS A 53 -4.23 -1.16 12.65
N VAL A 54 -2.98 -1.32 12.22
CA VAL A 54 -2.05 -0.26 11.80
C VAL A 54 -1.30 -0.74 10.56
N LEU A 55 -0.69 0.20 9.84
CA LEU A 55 0.21 -0.14 8.74
C LEU A 55 1.45 -0.86 9.27
N GLN A 56 1.91 -1.82 8.48
CA GLN A 56 3.24 -2.43 8.59
C GLN A 56 3.90 -2.39 7.22
N PRO A 57 5.24 -2.53 7.13
CA PRO A 57 5.97 -2.45 5.87
C PRO A 57 5.41 -3.37 4.77
N ILE A 58 5.71 -2.99 3.53
CA ILE A 58 5.53 -3.85 2.37
C ILE A 58 6.92 -4.18 1.82
N GLU A 59 7.12 -5.44 1.44
CA GLU A 59 8.38 -5.99 1.03
C GLU A 59 8.26 -6.58 -0.38
N LEU A 60 9.22 -6.28 -1.25
CA LEU A 60 9.45 -7.02 -2.49
C LEU A 60 10.53 -8.07 -2.22
N TYR A 61 10.09 -9.32 -2.06
CA TYR A 61 10.93 -10.42 -1.65
C TYR A 61 11.40 -11.25 -2.85
N PRO A 62 12.72 -11.38 -3.09
CA PRO A 62 13.25 -12.31 -4.08
C PRO A 62 13.12 -13.75 -3.56
N SER A 63 12.14 -14.48 -4.07
CA SER A 63 11.91 -15.87 -3.70
C SER A 63 12.96 -16.82 -4.27
N ALA A 64 13.06 -18.01 -3.69
CA ALA A 64 14.05 -19.03 -4.03
C ALA A 64 14.05 -19.47 -5.52
N ASP A 65 12.94 -19.27 -6.25
CA ASP A 65 12.82 -19.61 -7.68
C ASP A 65 13.12 -18.42 -8.63
N GLY A 66 13.57 -17.30 -8.06
CA GLY A 66 13.97 -16.09 -8.76
C GLY A 66 12.81 -15.17 -9.14
N ARG A 67 11.58 -15.40 -8.66
CA ARG A 67 10.47 -14.45 -8.77
C ARG A 67 10.52 -13.41 -7.66
N ILE A 68 10.02 -12.20 -7.94
CA ILE A 68 9.72 -11.21 -6.91
C ILE A 68 8.30 -11.44 -6.40
N ALA A 69 8.18 -11.70 -5.10
CA ALA A 69 6.90 -11.80 -4.40
C ALA A 69 6.62 -10.50 -3.64
N LEU A 70 5.37 -10.03 -3.69
CA LEU A 70 4.93 -8.85 -2.95
C LEU A 70 4.35 -9.28 -1.60
N ILE A 71 4.93 -8.80 -0.51
CA ILE A 71 4.51 -9.15 0.85
C ILE A 71 4.06 -7.88 1.56
N ALA A 72 2.76 -7.72 1.78
CA ALA A 72 2.22 -6.67 2.63
C ALA A 72 1.93 -7.24 4.01
N TYR A 73 2.65 -6.81 5.05
CA TYR A 73 2.45 -7.35 6.39
C TYR A 73 1.15 -6.85 7.05
N SER A 74 0.77 -5.60 6.77
CA SER A 74 -0.54 -5.05 7.12
C SER A 74 -0.82 -3.80 6.29
N LEU A 75 -2.00 -3.75 5.66
CA LEU A 75 -2.48 -2.58 4.91
C LEU A 75 -3.22 -1.55 5.78
N GLY A 76 -3.21 -1.74 7.11
CA GLY A 76 -3.95 -0.92 8.06
C GLY A 76 -5.45 -1.17 7.98
N ASN A 77 -6.23 -0.19 8.44
CA ASN A 77 -7.69 -0.30 8.39
C ASN A 77 -8.21 0.32 7.10
N PHE A 78 -9.04 -0.42 6.34
CA PHE A 78 -9.76 0.17 5.22
C PHE A 78 -10.84 1.13 5.72
N ILE A 79 -11.65 0.73 6.70
CA ILE A 79 -12.62 1.58 7.40
C ILE A 79 -12.61 1.23 8.90
N SER A 80 -12.58 2.24 9.78
CA SER A 80 -12.61 1.99 11.23
C SER A 80 -13.31 3.11 12.01
N ASN A 81 -13.79 2.78 13.21
CA ASN A 81 -14.21 3.75 14.21
C ASN A 81 -13.14 3.95 15.31
N GLN A 82 -11.91 3.47 15.07
CA GLN A 82 -10.81 3.64 16.00
C GLN A 82 -10.43 5.11 16.08
N SER A 83 -10.01 5.52 17.28
CA SER A 83 -9.56 6.89 17.51
C SER A 83 -10.60 7.94 17.10
N ARG A 84 -11.90 7.64 17.34
CA ARG A 84 -13.05 8.50 16.96
C ARG A 84 -13.00 9.93 17.51
N ASN A 85 -12.20 10.15 18.55
CA ASN A 85 -12.00 11.44 19.19
C ASN A 85 -10.66 12.09 18.83
N PHE A 86 -10.00 11.65 17.74
CA PHE A 86 -8.73 12.19 17.30
C PHE A 86 -8.83 13.69 17.03
N VAL A 87 -7.89 14.46 17.59
CA VAL A 87 -7.71 15.89 17.33
C VAL A 87 -6.27 16.14 16.94
N GLN A 88 -6.05 16.63 15.73
CA GLN A 88 -4.74 16.95 15.19
C GLN A 88 -3.98 17.93 16.10
N GLY A 89 -2.70 17.65 16.35
CA GLY A 89 -1.83 18.47 17.20
C GLY A 89 -2.06 18.32 18.71
N ILE A 90 -3.09 17.56 19.12
CA ILE A 90 -3.39 17.28 20.54
C ILE A 90 -3.26 15.78 20.83
N THR A 91 -3.80 14.93 19.95
CA THR A 91 -3.76 13.47 20.09
C THR A 91 -2.42 12.92 19.59
N ALA A 92 -1.86 11.93 20.30
CA ALA A 92 -0.59 11.30 19.96
C ALA A 92 -0.61 10.61 18.58
N GLU A 93 0.56 10.51 17.95
CA GLU A 93 0.74 9.96 16.61
C GLU A 93 0.39 8.47 16.53
N GLU A 94 0.69 7.70 17.57
CA GLU A 94 0.36 6.27 17.69
C GLU A 94 -1.15 6.03 17.51
N VAL A 95 -1.95 6.96 18.04
CA VAL A 95 -3.41 6.90 17.96
C VAL A 95 -3.88 7.29 16.55
N ALA A 96 -3.20 8.23 15.90
CA ALA A 96 -3.46 8.58 14.50
C ALA A 96 -3.22 7.40 13.57
N ALA A 97 -2.14 6.63 13.78
CA ALA A 97 -1.74 5.48 12.95
C ALA A 97 -2.84 4.41 12.78
N THR A 98 -3.75 4.28 13.74
CA THR A 98 -4.91 3.36 13.67
C THR A 98 -5.95 3.75 12.61
N ARG A 99 -5.85 4.95 12.07
CA ARG A 99 -6.75 5.53 11.07
C ARG A 99 -6.08 5.63 9.69
N ASP A 100 -4.77 5.39 9.63
CA ASP A 100 -4.02 5.27 8.40
C ASP A 100 -4.30 3.90 7.75
N GLY A 101 -4.31 3.90 6.43
CA GLY A 101 -4.44 2.69 5.63
C GLY A 101 -3.87 2.95 4.24
N VAL A 102 -3.77 1.90 3.43
CA VAL A 102 -3.42 2.05 2.03
C VAL A 102 -4.28 1.19 1.13
N LEU A 103 -4.51 1.69 -0.09
CA LEU A 103 -4.96 0.85 -1.19
C LEU A 103 -3.73 0.37 -1.95
N LEU A 104 -3.38 -0.90 -1.80
CA LEU A 104 -2.34 -1.54 -2.60
C LEU A 104 -2.83 -1.75 -4.03
N ARG A 105 -2.06 -1.30 -5.03
CA ARG A 105 -2.30 -1.58 -6.44
C ARG A 105 -1.16 -2.42 -6.97
N THR A 106 -1.52 -3.45 -7.73
CA THR A 106 -0.57 -4.39 -8.31
C THR A 106 -1.00 -4.70 -9.74
N GLU A 107 -0.02 -4.85 -10.60
CA GLU A 107 -0.21 -5.39 -11.94
C GLU A 107 0.57 -6.70 -12.05
N ILE A 108 -0.08 -7.70 -12.65
CA ILE A 108 0.48 -9.01 -12.89
C ILE A 108 0.54 -9.21 -14.40
N ALA A 109 1.73 -9.54 -14.90
CA ALA A 109 1.97 -9.77 -16.31
C ALA A 109 2.29 -11.25 -16.58
N ARG A 110 1.74 -11.77 -17.68
CA ARG A 110 2.18 -13.04 -18.27
C ARG A 110 3.21 -12.72 -19.36
N ARG A 111 4.47 -13.08 -19.12
CA ARG A 111 5.58 -12.83 -20.04
C ARG A 111 6.07 -14.12 -20.68
N ASP A 112 6.24 -14.09 -22.00
CA ASP A 112 6.88 -15.16 -22.77
C ASP A 112 8.34 -14.78 -23.03
N TYR A 113 9.25 -15.58 -22.49
CA TYR A 113 10.70 -15.42 -22.65
C TYR A 113 11.25 -16.26 -23.81
N GLY A 114 10.36 -16.81 -24.63
CA GLY A 114 10.69 -17.70 -25.74
C GLY A 114 11.07 -19.10 -25.28
N ARG A 115 11.28 -19.98 -26.25
CA ARG A 115 11.64 -21.40 -26.01
C ARG A 115 10.66 -22.14 -25.09
N GLY A 116 9.39 -21.72 -25.07
CA GLY A 116 8.34 -22.30 -24.22
C GLY A 116 8.42 -21.86 -22.75
N VAL A 117 9.25 -20.88 -22.42
CA VAL A 117 9.36 -20.34 -21.06
C VAL A 117 8.40 -19.18 -20.90
N VAL A 118 7.26 -19.42 -20.27
CA VAL A 118 6.30 -18.39 -19.90
C VAL A 118 6.28 -18.25 -18.39
N ARG A 119 6.30 -17.02 -17.89
CA ARG A 119 6.18 -16.71 -16.46
C ARG A 119 5.06 -15.72 -16.20
N VAL A 120 4.42 -15.89 -15.05
CA VAL A 120 3.47 -14.92 -14.51
C VAL A 120 4.16 -14.26 -13.34
N GLU A 121 4.25 -12.93 -13.40
CA GLU A 121 5.08 -12.16 -12.49
C GLU A 121 4.46 -10.80 -12.17
N LEU A 122 4.91 -10.22 -11.06
CA LEU A 122 4.58 -8.86 -10.67
C LEU A 122 5.26 -7.89 -11.65
N SER A 123 4.48 -7.09 -12.38
CA SER A 123 5.02 -6.06 -13.29
C SER A 123 5.02 -4.67 -12.68
N HIS A 124 4.11 -4.42 -11.74
CA HIS A 124 4.01 -3.15 -11.03
C HIS A 124 3.43 -3.35 -9.63
N ALA A 125 3.90 -2.56 -8.68
CA ALA A 125 3.27 -2.42 -7.37
C ALA A 125 3.44 -0.99 -6.85
N ASP A 126 2.34 -0.39 -6.43
CA ASP A 126 2.35 0.88 -5.72
C ASP A 126 1.22 0.92 -4.68
N TRP A 127 1.09 2.04 -3.98
CA TRP A 127 0.03 2.20 -2.99
C TRP A 127 -0.56 3.61 -3.05
N LEU A 128 -1.82 3.72 -2.62
CA LEU A 128 -2.48 5.02 -2.41
C LEU A 128 -2.69 5.24 -0.91
N PRO A 129 -2.23 6.36 -0.34
CA PRO A 129 -2.44 6.67 1.07
C PRO A 129 -3.91 6.92 1.36
N LEU A 130 -4.43 6.25 2.38
CA LEU A 130 -5.79 6.40 2.87
C LEU A 130 -5.78 6.94 4.30
N TRP A 131 -6.78 7.75 4.60
CA TRP A 131 -7.07 8.23 5.95
C TRP A 131 -8.54 8.04 6.24
N THR A 132 -8.86 7.47 7.40
CA THR A 132 -10.24 7.46 7.88
C THR A 132 -10.53 8.77 8.60
N GLU A 133 -11.43 9.59 8.06
CA GLU A 133 -12.06 10.73 8.74
C GLU A 133 -13.20 10.26 9.64
N ASN A 134 -13.38 10.94 10.77
CA ASN A 134 -14.43 10.64 11.73
C ASN A 134 -14.77 11.95 12.44
N ASP A 135 -15.98 12.43 12.25
CA ASP A 135 -16.46 13.70 12.78
C ASP A 135 -17.12 13.56 14.17
N THR A 136 -16.98 12.41 14.85
CA THR A 136 -17.62 12.16 16.16
C THR A 136 -17.27 13.25 17.19
N ALA A 137 -16.06 13.80 17.13
CA ALA A 137 -15.61 14.88 18.01
C ALA A 137 -15.86 16.31 17.49
N ASP A 138 -16.42 16.49 16.28
CA ASP A 138 -16.70 17.82 15.71
C ASP A 138 -17.74 18.58 16.58
N PRO A 139 -17.39 19.74 17.18
CA PRO A 139 -18.32 20.55 17.95
C PRO A 139 -19.56 20.99 17.15
N GLU A 140 -19.41 21.29 15.86
CA GLU A 140 -20.53 21.66 15.00
C GLU A 140 -21.48 20.48 14.77
N ARG A 141 -20.97 19.24 14.77
CA ARG A 141 -21.80 18.03 14.71
C ARG A 141 -22.61 17.87 16.00
N ARG A 142 -22.00 18.11 17.17
CA ARG A 142 -22.72 18.04 18.46
C ARG A 142 -23.94 18.96 18.47
N ALA A 143 -23.83 20.15 17.86
CA ALA A 143 -24.95 21.08 17.68
C ALA A 143 -26.03 20.57 16.70
N ARG A 144 -25.67 19.70 15.75
CA ARG A 144 -26.57 19.13 14.72
C ARG A 144 -27.15 17.74 15.07
N SER A 145 -26.75 17.16 16.21
CA SER A 145 -27.13 15.90 16.94
C SER A 145 -27.91 14.75 16.26
N THR A 146 -28.76 15.00 15.28
CA THR A 146 -29.57 14.02 14.54
C THR A 146 -28.81 13.29 13.41
N THR A 147 -27.58 13.72 13.08
CA THR A 147 -26.80 13.12 11.98
C THR A 147 -25.95 11.94 12.46
N ARG A 148 -26.02 10.80 11.75
CA ARG A 148 -25.11 9.67 11.94
C ARG A 148 -23.65 10.15 11.79
N PRO A 149 -22.69 9.64 12.59
CA PRO A 149 -21.28 9.98 12.42
C PRO A 149 -20.83 9.73 10.98
N ALA A 150 -20.14 10.70 10.38
CA ALA A 150 -19.50 10.54 9.10
C ALA A 150 -18.14 9.89 9.32
N ILE A 151 -18.12 8.55 9.29
CA ILE A 151 -16.89 7.79 9.11
C ILE A 151 -16.67 7.69 7.60
N GLN A 152 -15.61 8.32 7.11
CA GLN A 152 -15.30 8.36 5.69
C GLN A 152 -13.84 8.04 5.44
N VAL A 153 -13.60 7.14 4.51
CA VAL A 153 -12.25 6.87 4.00
C VAL A 153 -11.97 7.86 2.89
N VAL A 154 -10.85 8.58 3.00
CA VAL A 154 -10.39 9.51 1.97
C VAL A 154 -9.03 9.08 1.45
N SER A 155 -8.83 9.20 0.14
CA SER A 155 -7.47 9.20 -0.41
C SER A 155 -6.80 10.50 0.01
N VAL A 156 -5.68 10.37 0.74
CA VAL A 156 -4.95 11.51 1.29
C VAL A 156 -4.50 12.45 0.17
N ASP A 157 -3.96 11.92 -0.93
CA ASP A 157 -3.52 12.74 -2.07
C ASP A 157 -4.67 13.50 -2.73
N ARG A 158 -5.80 12.82 -2.98
CA ARG A 158 -6.98 13.47 -3.58
C ARG A 158 -7.59 14.53 -2.64
N ALA A 159 -7.63 14.24 -1.35
CA ALA A 159 -8.14 15.16 -0.34
C ALA A 159 -7.23 16.39 -0.21
N LEU A 160 -5.91 16.19 -0.20
CA LEU A 160 -4.91 17.25 -0.19
C LEU A 160 -5.02 18.13 -1.44
N ALA A 161 -5.10 17.54 -2.64
CA ALA A 161 -5.27 18.29 -3.89
C ALA A 161 -6.55 19.15 -3.87
N ARG A 162 -7.66 18.61 -3.34
CA ARG A 162 -8.91 19.35 -3.19
C ARG A 162 -8.78 20.54 -2.22
N VAL A 163 -8.17 20.31 -1.05
CA VAL A 163 -7.95 21.38 -0.05
C VAL A 163 -7.06 22.48 -0.64
N ARG A 164 -6.00 22.12 -1.36
CA ARG A 164 -5.13 23.09 -2.04
C ARG A 164 -5.85 23.90 -3.11
N ALA A 165 -6.71 23.26 -3.90
CA ALA A 165 -7.54 23.97 -4.87
C ALA A 165 -8.51 24.95 -4.19
N GLN A 166 -9.10 24.57 -3.04
CA GLN A 166 -9.95 25.47 -2.25
C GLN A 166 -9.16 26.65 -1.67
N LEU A 167 -7.97 26.41 -1.13
CA LEU A 167 -7.08 27.47 -0.64
C LEU A 167 -6.67 28.44 -1.76
N ALA A 168 -6.32 27.93 -2.94
CA ALA A 168 -5.94 28.75 -4.09
C ALA A 168 -7.09 29.57 -4.67
N ALA A 169 -8.35 29.18 -4.42
CA ALA A 169 -9.53 29.92 -4.86
C ALA A 169 -9.92 31.07 -3.91
N LEU A 170 -9.34 31.14 -2.71
CA LEU A 170 -9.60 32.24 -1.77
C LEU A 170 -8.80 33.49 -2.17
N PRO A 171 -9.37 34.70 -2.08
CA PRO A 171 -8.65 35.93 -2.33
C PRO A 171 -7.46 36.13 -1.37
N ASP A 172 -6.44 36.85 -1.83
CA ASP A 172 -5.31 37.30 -1.03
C ASP A 172 -5.28 38.85 -1.03
N PRO A 173 -5.53 39.53 0.11
CA PRO A 173 -5.73 38.96 1.45
C PRO A 173 -7.09 38.26 1.62
N VAL A 174 -7.15 37.31 2.57
CA VAL A 174 -8.38 36.58 2.92
C VAL A 174 -9.45 37.60 3.40
N PRO A 175 -10.66 37.60 2.80
CA PRO A 175 -11.71 38.53 3.19
C PRO A 175 -12.19 38.33 4.63
N SER A 176 -12.65 39.41 5.27
CA SER A 176 -13.24 39.32 6.60
C SER A 176 -14.52 38.46 6.59
N GLY A 177 -14.65 37.59 7.58
CA GLY A 177 -15.68 36.54 7.66
C GLY A 177 -15.27 35.19 7.07
N GLN A 178 -14.12 35.09 6.39
CA GLN A 178 -13.60 33.83 5.82
C GLN A 178 -12.37 33.29 6.56
N GLU A 179 -11.87 33.98 7.57
CA GLU A 179 -10.65 33.63 8.30
C GLU A 179 -10.78 32.23 8.95
N ALA A 180 -11.92 31.94 9.57
CA ALA A 180 -12.18 30.64 10.17
C ALA A 180 -12.18 29.50 9.14
N HIS A 181 -12.72 29.75 7.95
CA HIS A 181 -12.71 28.78 6.85
C HIS A 181 -11.29 28.55 6.32
N TYR A 182 -10.53 29.62 6.10
CA TYR A 182 -9.13 29.53 5.70
C TYR A 182 -8.30 28.72 6.71
N VAL A 183 -8.43 29.02 8.01
CA VAL A 183 -7.73 28.26 9.08
C VAL A 183 -8.13 26.78 9.06
N LYS A 184 -9.43 26.47 8.87
CA LYS A 184 -9.91 25.07 8.76
C LYS A 184 -9.26 24.35 7.58
N LEU A 185 -9.15 25.00 6.42
CA LEU A 185 -8.49 24.42 5.26
C LEU A 185 -6.98 24.21 5.49
N ARG A 186 -6.27 25.18 6.09
CA ARG A 186 -4.84 25.04 6.40
C ARG A 186 -4.56 23.89 7.36
N LYS A 187 -5.39 23.71 8.40
CA LYS A 187 -5.28 22.55 9.31
C LYS A 187 -5.49 21.23 8.58
N ARG A 188 -6.48 21.14 7.68
CA ARG A 188 -6.69 19.95 6.85
C ARG A 188 -5.50 19.66 5.93
N GLU A 189 -4.92 20.69 5.32
CA GLU A 189 -3.72 20.55 4.49
C GLU A 189 -2.57 19.95 5.30
N GLU A 190 -2.29 20.53 6.47
CA GLU A 190 -1.28 20.04 7.40
C GLU A 190 -1.54 18.59 7.84
N LEU A 191 -2.81 18.24 8.10
CA LEU A 191 -3.19 16.88 8.49
C LEU A 191 -2.80 15.91 7.38
N TYR A 192 -3.27 16.15 6.15
CA TYR A 192 -3.00 15.24 5.04
C TYR A 192 -1.53 15.15 4.68
N LEU A 193 -0.78 16.27 4.75
CA LEU A 193 0.66 16.24 4.57
C LEU A 193 1.32 15.35 5.63
N SER A 194 0.95 15.52 6.90
CA SER A 194 1.49 14.68 7.99
C SER A 194 1.14 13.20 7.80
N ARG A 195 -0.09 12.88 7.39
CA ARG A 195 -0.52 11.49 7.15
C ARG A 195 0.24 10.87 5.99
N ARG A 196 0.36 11.61 4.89
CA ARG A 196 1.12 11.15 3.71
C ARG A 196 2.56 10.82 4.09
N THR A 197 3.23 11.71 4.85
CA THR A 197 4.59 11.48 5.34
C THR A 197 4.67 10.28 6.29
N ALA A 198 3.73 10.14 7.23
CA ALA A 198 3.71 9.03 8.17
C ALA A 198 3.52 7.67 7.46
N ILE A 199 2.60 7.60 6.48
CA ILE A 199 2.36 6.41 5.67
C ILE A 199 3.61 6.05 4.86
N ALA A 200 4.22 7.02 4.17
CA ALA A 200 5.45 6.81 3.40
C ALA A 200 6.62 6.38 4.28
N ALA A 201 6.70 6.85 5.54
CA ALA A 201 7.75 6.44 6.47
C ALA A 201 7.65 4.96 6.88
N VAL A 202 6.44 4.36 6.83
CA VAL A 202 6.23 2.94 7.11
C VAL A 202 6.46 2.07 5.87
N LEU A 203 6.04 2.56 4.70
CA LEU A 203 5.98 1.77 3.46
C LEU A 203 7.12 2.04 2.47
N GLY A 204 7.92 3.09 2.67
CA GLY A 204 8.77 3.68 1.64
C GLY A 204 8.00 4.69 0.78
N GLU A 205 8.69 5.49 -0.05
CA GLU A 205 8.05 6.52 -0.88
C GLU A 205 7.27 5.97 -2.08
N ASP A 206 7.65 4.80 -2.59
CA ASP A 206 6.92 3.94 -3.55
C ASP A 206 7.67 2.59 -3.63
N LEU A 207 6.97 1.48 -3.90
CA LEU A 207 7.55 0.12 -3.92
C LEU A 207 8.45 -0.18 -5.12
N GLN A 208 8.64 0.79 -6.03
CA GLN A 208 9.43 0.76 -7.29
C GLN A 208 8.66 0.47 -8.59
N ASN A 209 9.09 1.17 -9.65
CA ASN A 209 8.63 1.15 -11.05
C ASN A 209 9.77 0.68 -11.99
N GLU A 210 10.61 -0.28 -11.56
CA GLU A 210 11.63 -0.85 -12.43
C GLU A 210 11.24 -2.28 -12.82
N ALA A 211 10.87 -2.43 -14.10
CA ALA A 211 10.73 -3.73 -14.72
C ALA A 211 12.04 -4.53 -14.55
N PRO A 212 11.98 -5.87 -14.37
CA PRO A 212 13.19 -6.67 -14.34
C PRO A 212 14.02 -6.42 -15.61
N PRO A 213 15.37 -6.36 -15.50
CA PRO A 213 16.23 -6.07 -16.64
C PRO A 213 15.93 -7.01 -17.80
N GLU A 214 15.91 -6.47 -19.03
CA GLU A 214 15.70 -7.29 -20.22
C GLU A 214 16.69 -8.47 -20.25
N PRO A 215 16.23 -9.68 -20.58
CA PRO A 215 17.12 -10.82 -20.69
C PRO A 215 18.22 -10.51 -21.72
N PRO A 216 19.47 -10.95 -21.47
CA PRO A 216 20.58 -10.65 -22.37
C PRO A 216 20.26 -11.12 -23.79
N PRO A 217 20.66 -10.35 -24.83
CA PRO A 217 20.38 -10.73 -26.21
C PRO A 217 20.95 -12.11 -26.48
N THR A 218 20.09 -13.03 -26.91
CA THR A 218 20.51 -14.39 -27.26
C THR A 218 21.54 -14.28 -28.37
N SER A 219 22.81 -14.58 -28.07
CA SER A 219 23.84 -14.65 -29.10
C SER A 219 23.41 -15.64 -30.17
N PRO A 220 23.50 -15.31 -31.47
CA PRO A 220 23.19 -16.26 -32.51
C PRO A 220 24.15 -17.45 -32.37
N ARG A 221 23.58 -18.65 -32.25
CA ARG A 221 24.36 -19.89 -32.25
C ARG A 221 25.29 -19.85 -33.45
N GLY A 222 26.59 -19.98 -33.18
CA GLY A 222 27.62 -20.04 -34.19
C GLY A 222 27.26 -21.05 -35.27
N SER A 223 27.35 -20.60 -36.51
CA SER A 223 27.39 -21.43 -37.71
C SER A 223 28.33 -22.62 -37.47
N ALA A 224 27.77 -23.83 -37.43
CA ALA A 224 28.55 -25.05 -37.44
C ALA A 224 29.20 -25.18 -38.83
N ALA A 225 30.54 -25.07 -38.87
CA ALA A 225 31.31 -25.40 -40.06
C ALA A 225 31.14 -26.90 -40.41
N PRO A 226 31.06 -27.27 -41.69
CA PRO A 226 30.93 -28.68 -42.08
C PRO A 226 32.26 -29.42 -41.93
N SER A 227 32.22 -30.59 -41.30
CA SER A 227 33.36 -31.53 -41.21
C SER A 227 33.79 -32.04 -42.59
N PRO A 228 35.09 -32.26 -42.84
CA PRO A 228 35.57 -32.87 -44.07
C PRO A 228 35.34 -34.39 -44.04
N ARG A 229 34.84 -34.95 -45.15
CA ARG A 229 34.75 -36.39 -45.35
C ARG A 229 36.14 -36.93 -45.75
N HIS A 230 36.60 -37.94 -45.03
CA HIS A 230 37.57 -38.93 -45.53
C HIS A 230 36.80 -40.15 -46.03
#